data_AF-N4U5Y5-F1
#
_entry.id   AF-N4U5Y5-F1
#
_cell.length_a   1.000
_cell.length_b   1.000
_cell.length_c   1.000
_cell.angle_alpha   90.00
_cell.angle_beta   90.00
_cell.angle_gamma   90.00
#
_symmetry.space_group_name_H-M   'P 1'
#
loop_
_entity.id
_entity.type
_entity.pdbx_description
1 polymer ?
#
loop_
_entity_poly.entity_id
_entity_poly.type
_entity_poly.pdbx_seq_one_letter_code
_entity_poly.pdbx_strand_id
1 'polypeptide(L)'
;MSITHISKTEFLSFFYAAFRATMTEKDIKGGIEDAGLIPFDPESVVSKLEVQLRTPTPAEEQASQAQPWTSKAPKSIREIEFQTEYLERRLTTKGQKQMTLVLKQKLNTCQCSFCWLAEP
;
A
#
# COMPACT_ATOMS: atom_id res chain seq x y z
N MET A 1 -5.98 -43.23 19.55
CA MET A 1 -6.20 -42.00 18.76
C MET A 1 -5.12 -41.98 17.69
N SER A 2 -5.43 -42.31 16.43
CA SER A 2 -4.43 -42.32 15.36
C SER A 2 -4.32 -40.93 14.75
N ILE A 3 -3.11 -40.39 14.67
CA ILE A 3 -2.83 -39.17 13.92
C ILE A 3 -2.52 -39.57 12.49
N THR A 4 -3.35 -39.17 11.55
CA THR A 4 -3.11 -39.34 10.11
C THR A 4 -2.05 -38.33 9.68
N HIS A 5 -0.88 -38.81 9.28
CA HIS A 5 0.19 -37.98 8.75
C HIS A 5 -0.06 -37.72 7.26
N ILE A 6 -0.09 -36.45 6.86
CA ILE A 6 -0.23 -36.02 5.46
C ILE A 6 1.12 -35.49 4.99
N SER A 7 1.60 -35.98 3.84
CA SER A 7 2.82 -35.46 3.23
C SER A 7 2.60 -34.06 2.66
N LYS A 8 3.70 -33.29 2.51
CA LYS A 8 3.63 -31.93 1.95
C LYS A 8 2.99 -31.90 0.55
N THR A 9 3.26 -32.91 -0.28
CA THR A 9 2.72 -33.01 -1.65
C THR A 9 1.23 -33.31 -1.66
N GLU A 10 0.75 -34.18 -0.76
CA GLU A 10 -0.68 -34.45 -0.59
C GLU A 10 -1.41 -33.20 -0.11
N PHE A 11 -0.87 -32.51 0.91
CA PHE A 11 -1.44 -31.25 1.39
C PHE A 11 -1.57 -30.22 0.27
N LEU A 12 -0.50 -29.99 -0.51
CA LEU A 12 -0.52 -29.02 -1.61
C LEU A 12 -1.53 -29.40 -2.69
N SER A 13 -1.70 -30.69 -2.96
CA SER A 13 -2.68 -31.18 -3.94
C SER A 13 -4.11 -30.91 -3.47
N PHE A 14 -4.43 -31.24 -2.22
CA PHE A 14 -5.74 -30.94 -1.64
C PHE A 14 -6.01 -29.45 -1.53
N PHE A 15 -5.01 -28.67 -1.11
CA PHE A 15 -5.10 -27.22 -1.05
C PHE A 15 -5.37 -26.62 -2.42
N TYR A 16 -4.64 -27.05 -3.46
CA TYR A 16 -4.82 -26.53 -4.81
C TYR A 16 -6.22 -26.83 -5.36
N ALA A 17 -6.73 -28.05 -5.11
CA ALA A 17 -8.09 -28.41 -5.48
C ALA A 17 -9.13 -27.55 -4.76
N ALA A 18 -8.98 -27.35 -3.45
CA ALA A 18 -9.86 -26.50 -2.65
C ALA A 18 -9.80 -25.03 -3.13
N PHE A 19 -8.60 -24.49 -3.33
CA PHE A 19 -8.37 -23.14 -3.83
C PHE A 19 -9.07 -22.91 -5.18
N ARG A 20 -8.97 -23.86 -6.11
CA ARG A 20 -9.65 -23.80 -7.41
C ARG A 20 -11.17 -23.86 -7.27
N ALA A 21 -11.69 -24.58 -6.27
CA ALA A 21 -13.12 -24.67 -6.00
C ALA A 21 -13.67 -23.40 -5.33
N THR A 22 -12.85 -22.68 -4.56
CA THR A 22 -13.28 -21.47 -3.82
C THR A 22 -12.95 -20.16 -4.52
N MET A 23 -12.02 -20.13 -5.48
CA MET A 23 -11.74 -18.92 -6.27
C MET A 23 -12.70 -18.85 -7.46
N THR A 24 -13.99 -18.80 -7.17
CA THR A 24 -15.01 -18.50 -8.15
C THR A 24 -15.14 -17.00 -8.35
N GLU A 25 -15.65 -16.58 -9.51
CA GLU A 25 -15.95 -15.17 -9.75
C GLU A 25 -16.81 -14.59 -8.63
N LYS A 26 -17.86 -15.32 -8.21
CA LYS A 26 -18.76 -14.90 -7.14
C LYS A 26 -18.04 -14.66 -5.81
N ASP A 27 -17.15 -15.56 -5.40
CA ASP A 27 -16.44 -15.46 -4.12
C ASP A 27 -15.43 -14.30 -4.14
N ILE A 28 -14.79 -14.09 -5.30
CA ILE A 28 -13.90 -12.94 -5.51
C ILE A 28 -14.72 -11.64 -5.48
N LYS A 29 -15.91 -11.61 -6.09
CA LYS A 29 -16.79 -10.44 -6.04
C LYS A 29 -17.24 -10.13 -4.62
N GLY A 30 -17.72 -11.13 -3.89
CA GLY A 30 -18.12 -10.98 -2.50
C GLY A 30 -16.99 -10.46 -1.61
N GLY A 31 -15.77 -10.99 -1.77
CA GLY A 31 -14.62 -10.53 -0.98
C GLY A 31 -14.20 -9.06 -1.27
N ILE A 32 -14.32 -8.63 -2.52
CA ILE A 32 -14.05 -7.23 -2.92
C ILE A 32 -15.15 -6.29 -2.38
N GLU A 33 -16.41 -6.72 -2.44
CA GLU A 33 -17.56 -6.00 -1.87
C GLU A 33 -17.45 -5.87 -0.34
N ASP A 34 -17.12 -6.96 0.36
CA ASP A 34 -16.91 -6.98 1.82
C ASP A 34 -15.73 -6.08 2.24
N ALA A 35 -14.70 -5.97 1.40
CA ALA A 35 -13.59 -5.05 1.61
C ALA A 35 -13.98 -3.58 1.36
N GLY A 36 -15.21 -3.30 0.93
CA GLY A 36 -15.67 -1.96 0.55
C GLY A 36 -15.00 -1.41 -0.70
N LEU A 37 -14.35 -2.28 -1.49
CA LEU A 37 -13.66 -1.93 -2.72
C LEU A 37 -14.65 -1.94 -3.89
N ILE A 38 -15.57 -0.99 -3.91
CA ILE A 38 -16.53 -0.79 -5.00
C ILE A 38 -16.08 0.45 -5.80
N PRO A 39 -16.07 0.41 -7.16
CA PRO A 39 -17.04 -0.35 -7.95
C PRO A 39 -16.52 -1.43 -8.89
N PHE A 40 -17.27 -2.54 -8.87
CA PHE A 40 -17.23 -3.64 -9.84
C PHE A 40 -17.58 -3.23 -11.27
N ASP A 41 -18.28 -2.11 -11.42
CA ASP A 41 -18.66 -1.56 -12.71
C ASP A 41 -17.75 -0.37 -13.05
N PRO A 42 -16.86 -0.51 -14.04
CA PRO A 42 -16.00 0.59 -14.47
C PRO A 42 -16.81 1.81 -14.95
N GLU A 43 -18.01 1.63 -15.51
CA GLU A 43 -18.86 2.74 -15.94
C GLU A 43 -19.43 3.54 -14.74
N SER A 44 -19.72 2.86 -13.63
CA SER A 44 -20.13 3.53 -12.38
C SER A 44 -18.99 4.35 -11.74
N VAL A 45 -17.72 3.98 -11.97
CA VAL A 45 -16.56 4.79 -11.55
C VAL A 45 -16.49 6.06 -12.38
N VAL A 46 -16.57 5.90 -13.71
CA VAL A 46 -16.43 6.99 -14.67
C VAL A 46 -17.57 8.00 -14.52
N SER A 47 -18.80 7.55 -14.32
CA SER A 47 -19.97 8.42 -14.11
C SER A 47 -19.94 9.20 -12.79
N LYS A 48 -19.25 8.69 -11.76
CA LYS A 48 -19.02 9.41 -10.50
C LYS A 48 -17.82 10.36 -10.56
N LEU A 49 -16.92 10.18 -11.53
CA LEU A 49 -15.84 11.12 -11.80
C LEU A 49 -16.40 12.32 -12.57
N GLU A 50 -17.01 13.27 -11.86
CA GLU A 50 -17.22 14.62 -12.39
C GLU A 50 -15.85 15.32 -12.49
N VAL A 51 -15.12 15.10 -13.59
CA VAL A 51 -13.83 15.74 -13.84
C VAL A 51 -14.09 17.19 -14.26
N GLN A 52 -14.33 18.07 -13.28
CA GLN A 52 -14.22 19.50 -13.52
C GLN A 52 -12.73 19.84 -13.71
N LEU A 53 -12.32 20.05 -14.96
CA LEU A 53 -11.03 20.62 -15.31
C LEU A 53 -10.98 22.08 -14.87
N ARG A 54 -10.81 22.34 -13.57
CA ARG A 54 -10.36 23.64 -13.11
C ARG A 54 -8.86 23.70 -13.30
N THR A 55 -8.40 24.56 -14.20
CA THR A 55 -7.03 25.06 -14.16
C THR A 55 -6.87 25.73 -12.80
N PRO A 56 -6.04 25.19 -11.88
CA PRO A 56 -5.74 25.93 -10.67
C PRO A 56 -5.06 27.21 -11.14
N THR A 57 -5.64 28.37 -10.83
CA THR A 57 -4.92 29.63 -10.96
C THR A 57 -3.56 29.44 -10.29
N PRO A 58 -2.44 29.76 -10.97
CA PRO A 58 -1.12 29.57 -10.40
C PRO A 58 -1.07 30.24 -9.02
N ALA A 59 -0.72 29.47 -7.99
CA ALA A 59 -0.55 30.03 -6.67
C ALA A 59 0.62 31.02 -6.76
N GLU A 60 0.33 32.29 -6.47
CA GLU A 60 1.36 33.29 -6.25
C GLU A 60 2.26 32.76 -5.13
N GLU A 61 3.57 32.70 -5.39
CA GLU A 61 4.56 32.10 -4.49
C GLU A 61 4.72 32.99 -3.26
N GLN A 62 3.78 32.87 -2.31
CA GLN A 62 3.90 33.51 -1.00
C GLN A 62 4.95 32.76 -0.18
N ALA A 63 6.04 33.46 0.06
CA ALA A 63 7.12 33.04 0.92
C ALA A 63 6.60 32.52 2.27
N SER A 64 6.91 31.25 2.55
CA SER A 64 7.05 30.66 3.88
C SER A 64 5.93 30.91 4.90
N GLN A 65 4.81 30.23 4.73
CA GLN A 65 4.15 29.60 5.87
C GLN A 65 4.44 28.11 5.83
N ALA A 66 4.94 27.55 6.94
CA ALA A 66 5.27 26.14 7.07
C ALA A 66 4.04 25.30 6.73
N GLN A 67 4.00 24.82 5.49
CA GLN A 67 2.91 24.01 4.99
C GLN A 67 2.79 22.76 5.87
N PRO A 68 1.56 22.35 6.28
CA PRO A 68 1.34 21.09 6.94
C PRO A 68 1.93 19.95 6.11
N TRP A 69 2.69 19.05 6.73
CA TRP A 69 3.31 17.94 6.04
C TRP A 69 2.23 17.11 5.32
N THR A 70 2.42 16.89 4.01
CA THR A 70 1.55 16.05 3.18
C THR A 70 2.36 14.88 2.64
N SER A 71 1.80 13.67 2.70
CA SER A 71 2.46 12.46 2.22
C SER A 71 2.56 12.49 0.69
N LYS A 72 3.70 12.97 0.18
CA LYS A 72 4.05 12.87 -1.23
C LYS A 72 4.86 11.60 -1.46
N ALA A 73 4.51 10.83 -2.49
CA ALA A 73 5.28 9.67 -2.92
C ALA A 73 6.70 10.15 -3.31
N PRO A 74 7.76 9.64 -2.64
CA PRO A 74 9.13 10.00 -2.98
C PRO A 74 9.46 9.56 -4.41
N LYS A 75 10.16 10.41 -5.16
CA LYS A 75 10.52 10.14 -6.57
C LYS A 75 11.96 9.65 -6.73
N SER A 76 12.72 9.62 -5.64
CA SER A 76 14.16 9.35 -5.62
C SER A 76 14.57 8.76 -4.27
N ILE A 77 15.59 7.89 -4.27
CA ILE A 77 16.20 7.32 -3.06
C ILE A 77 16.66 8.43 -2.10
N ARG A 78 17.21 9.53 -2.63
CA ARG A 78 17.67 10.66 -1.81
C ARG A 78 16.52 11.33 -1.07
N GLU A 79 15.34 11.40 -1.69
CA GLU A 79 14.15 11.97 -1.06
C GLU A 79 13.61 11.06 0.05
N ILE A 80 13.69 9.74 -0.15
CA ILE A 80 13.38 8.72 0.86
C ILE A 80 14.29 8.89 2.10
N GLU A 81 15.59 9.07 1.89
CA GLU A 81 16.56 9.29 2.98
C GLU A 81 16.25 10.56 3.77
N PHE A 82 16.01 11.69 3.09
CA PHE A 82 15.66 12.95 3.73
C PHE A 82 14.36 12.89 4.53
N GLN A 83 13.31 12.26 3.98
CA GLN A 83 12.04 12.10 4.69
C GLN A 83 12.19 11.20 5.92
N THR A 84 13.03 10.17 5.82
CA THR A 84 13.33 9.27 6.95
C THR A 84 14.04 10.01 8.07
N GLU A 85 15.12 10.72 7.75
CA GLU A 85 15.88 11.49 8.73
C GLU A 85 14.99 12.53 9.44
N TYR A 86 14.13 13.21 8.68
CA TYR A 86 13.16 14.15 9.23
C TYR A 86 12.20 13.51 10.24
N LEU A 87 11.64 12.34 9.90
CA LEU A 87 10.74 11.60 10.78
C LEU A 87 11.45 11.08 12.02
N GLU A 88 12.68 10.57 11.89
CA GLU A 88 13.49 10.12 13.02
C GLU A 88 13.78 11.25 14.01
N ARG A 89 14.19 12.43 13.51
CA ARG A 89 14.40 13.62 14.33
C ARG A 89 13.14 14.03 15.09
N ARG A 90 11.98 14.02 14.41
CA ARG A 90 10.68 14.36 15.05
C ARG A 90 10.27 13.36 16.13
N LEU A 91 10.49 12.06 15.92
CA LEU A 91 10.10 11.00 16.86
C LEU A 91 11.00 10.91 18.07
N THR A 92 12.30 11.16 17.89
CA THR A 92 13.26 11.22 19.00
C THR A 92 12.96 12.39 19.94
N THR A 93 12.59 13.57 19.42
CA THR A 93 12.13 14.70 20.24
C THR A 93 10.83 14.41 21.00
N LYS A 94 9.97 13.53 20.48
CA LYS A 94 8.69 13.14 21.10
C LYS A 94 8.75 11.89 21.98
N GLY A 95 9.92 11.27 22.18
CA GLY A 95 10.10 10.11 23.05
C GLY A 95 9.48 8.79 22.54
N GLN A 96 9.10 8.69 21.26
CA GLN A 96 8.41 7.51 20.70
C GLN A 96 9.38 6.56 19.96
N LYS A 97 10.23 5.85 20.71
CA LYS A 97 11.24 4.92 20.15
C LYS A 97 10.65 3.75 19.35
N GLN A 98 9.45 3.28 19.71
CA GLN A 98 8.78 2.17 19.02
C GLN A 98 8.30 2.55 17.61
N MET A 99 7.87 3.81 17.42
CA MET A 99 7.43 4.31 16.11
C MET A 99 8.58 4.34 15.11
N THR A 100 9.81 4.59 15.58
CA THR A 100 11.01 4.65 14.75
C THR A 100 11.36 3.29 14.13
N LEU A 101 11.17 2.19 14.86
CA LEU A 101 11.41 0.83 14.35
C LEU A 101 10.43 0.45 13.24
N VAL A 102 9.15 0.79 13.41
CA VAL A 102 8.10 0.52 12.40
C VAL A 102 8.36 1.32 11.12
N LEU A 103 8.80 2.58 11.24
CA LEU A 103 9.17 3.40 10.08
C LEU A 103 10.39 2.83 9.35
N LYS A 104 11.44 2.41 10.07
CA LYS A 104 12.61 1.76 9.46
C LYS A 104 12.23 0.49 8.71
N GLN A 105 11.34 -0.32 9.27
CA GLN A 105 10.86 -1.53 8.60
C GLN A 105 10.08 -1.20 7.33
N LYS A 106 9.16 -0.23 7.38
CA LYS A 106 8.43 0.22 6.18
C LYS A 106 9.35 0.81 5.12
N LEU A 107 10.38 1.55 5.52
CA LEU A 107 11.36 2.11 4.59
C LEU A 107 12.14 1.03 3.85
N ASN A 108 12.63 0.03 4.58
CA ASN A 108 13.32 -1.11 3.99
C ASN A 108 12.39 -1.87 3.01
N THR A 109 11.11 -2.02 3.34
CA THR A 109 10.13 -2.62 2.42
C THR A 109 9.93 -1.77 1.16
N CYS A 110 9.84 -0.44 1.27
CA CYS A 110 9.74 0.47 0.13
C CYS A 110 11.00 0.45 -0.75
N GLN A 111 12.18 0.41 -0.14
CA GLN A 111 13.46 0.35 -0.85
C GLN A 111 13.64 -0.98 -1.59
N CYS A 112 13.28 -2.11 -0.94
CA CYS A 112 13.23 -3.41 -1.61
C CYS A 112 12.22 -3.41 -2.77
N SER A 113 11.02 -2.84 -2.58
CA SER A 113 10.00 -2.78 -3.64
C SER A 113 10.47 -1.96 -4.84
N PHE A 114 11.21 -0.87 -4.60
CA PHE A 114 11.79 -0.06 -5.68
C PHE A 114 12.92 -0.78 -6.42
N CYS A 115 13.76 -1.54 -5.72
CA CYS A 115 14.77 -2.41 -6.35
C CYS A 115 14.14 -3.54 -7.17
N TRP A 116 13.06 -4.15 -6.69
CA TRP A 116 12.33 -5.21 -7.39
C TRP A 116 11.61 -4.73 -8.65
N LEU A 117 11.25 -3.44 -8.74
CA LEU A 117 10.67 -2.83 -9.94
C LEU A 117 11.72 -2.40 -10.98
N ALA A 118 13.00 -2.51 -10.64
CA ALA A 118 14.12 -2.01 -11.45
C ALA A 118 15.00 -3.12 -12.07
N GLU A 119 14.58 -4.38 -12.02
CA GLU A 119 15.23 -5.47 -12.75
C GLU A 119 14.42 -5.85 -14.01
N PRO A 120 15.08 -6.09 -15.16
CA PRO A 120 14.43 -6.30 -16.46
C PRO A 120 13.69 -7.64 -16.58
#